data_AF-A0A450TVF0-F1
#
_entry.id   AF-A0A450TVF0-F1
#
_cell.length_a   1.000
_cell.length_b   1.000
_cell.length_c   1.000
_cell.angle_alpha   90.00
_cell.angle_beta   90.00
_cell.angle_gamma   90.00
#
_symmetry.space_group_name_H-M   'P 1'
#
loop_
_entity.id
_entity.type
_entity.pdbx_description
1 polymer ?
#
loop_
_entity_poly.entity_id
_entity_poly.type
_entity_poly.pdbx_seq_one_letter_code
_entity_poly.pdbx_strand_id
1 'polypeptide(L)' 'MKENPLREIESRNFKCFEQLYLEGLRRVNLIGGKNNVGKTAFIIRIILNYGA' A
#
# COMPACT_ATOMS: atom_id res chain seq x y z
N MET A 1 12.13 14.63 -14.66
CA MET A 1 11.17 13.59 -14.22
C MET A 1 10.91 13.82 -12.74
N LYS A 2 9.66 14.01 -12.30
CA LYS A 2 9.35 14.19 -10.87
C LYS A 2 9.58 12.87 -10.11
N GLU A 3 10.18 12.93 -8.93
CA GLU A 3 10.36 11.76 -8.07
C GLU A 3 8.99 11.19 -7.65
N ASN A 4 8.91 9.86 -7.55
CA ASN A 4 7.73 9.20 -7.02
C ASN A 4 7.72 9.36 -5.48
N PRO A 5 6.73 10.03 -4.87
CA PRO A 5 6.69 10.25 -3.42
C PRO A 5 6.43 8.95 -2.63
N LEU A 6 5.93 7.92 -3.32
CA LEU A 6 5.57 6.62 -2.78
C LEU A 6 6.61 5.57 -3.17
N ARG A 7 7.67 5.42 -2.37
CA ARG A 7 8.69 4.36 -2.56
C ARG A 7 8.52 3.20 -1.57
N GLU A 8 8.00 3.50 -0.40
CA GLU A 8 7.80 2.54 0.69
C GLU A 8 6.50 2.81 1.44
N ILE A 9 5.94 1.77 2.04
CA ILE A 9 4.76 1.84 2.91
C ILE A 9 4.96 0.89 4.08
N GLU A 10 4.84 1.43 5.29
CA GLU A 10 4.72 0.64 6.52
C GLU A 10 3.33 0.83 7.15
N SER A 11 2.75 -0.27 7.60
CA SER A 11 1.51 -0.29 8.35
C SER A 11 1.56 -1.36 9.44
N ARG A 12 1.14 -1.00 10.64
CA ARG A 12 0.96 -1.94 11.76
C ARG A 12 -0.47 -1.87 12.26
N ASN A 13 -1.04 -3.01 12.63
CA ASN A 13 -2.38 -3.15 13.19
C ASN A 13 -3.46 -2.41 12.38
N PHE A 14 -3.43 -2.55 11.05
CA PHE A 14 -4.39 -1.91 10.14
C PHE A 14 -5.25 -2.95 9.44
N LYS A 15 -6.54 -3.00 9.81
CA LYS A 15 -7.51 -3.98 9.29
C LYS A 15 -6.96 -5.41 9.40
N CYS A 16 -6.79 -6.10 8.27
CA CYS A 16 -6.27 -7.47 8.22
C CYS A 16 -4.75 -7.57 8.26
N PHE A 17 -4.02 -6.45 8.37
CA PHE A 17 -2.57 -6.43 8.46
C PHE A 17 -2.14 -6.20 9.91
N GLU A 18 -1.59 -7.23 10.56
CA GLU A 18 -0.84 -7.05 11.80
C GLU A 18 0.43 -6.24 11.53
N GLN A 19 1.14 -6.60 10.45
CA GLN A 19 2.26 -5.86 9.90
C GLN A 19 2.26 -5.95 8.37
N LEU A 20 2.47 -4.81 7.71
CA LEU A 20 2.67 -4.70 6.28
C LEU A 20 3.86 -3.78 6.04
N TYR A 21 4.88 -4.29 5.35
CA TYR A 21 6.00 -3.49 4.86
C TYR A 21 6.17 -3.78 3.38
N LEU A 22 6.19 -2.73 2.57
CA LEU A 22 6.40 -2.81 1.12
C LEU A 22 7.40 -1.73 0.72
N GLU A 23 8.39 -2.12 -0.06
CA GLU A 23 9.43 -1.27 -0.61
C GLU A 23 9.51 -1.40 -2.13
N GLY A 24 10.21 -0.47 -2.79
CA GLY A 24 10.41 -0.52 -4.24
C GLY A 24 9.18 -0.18 -5.07
N LEU A 25 8.19 0.50 -4.49
CA LEU A 25 6.99 0.94 -5.20
C LEU A 25 7.36 1.89 -6.35
N ARG A 26 6.80 1.61 -7.53
CA ARG A 26 6.99 2.42 -8.73
C ARG A 26 5.71 3.19 -9.08
N ARG A 27 5.77 3.97 -10.16
CA ARG A 27 4.61 4.72 -10.68
C ARG A 27 3.40 3.81 -10.95
N VAL A 28 3.65 2.57 -11.36
CA VAL A 28 2.63 1.54 -11.60
C VAL A 28 3.08 0.28 -10.87
N ASN A 29 2.20 -0.29 -10.05
CA ASN A 29 2.42 -1.54 -9.34
C ASN A 29 1.22 -2.46 -9.60
N LEU A 30 1.47 -3.76 -9.75
CA LEU A 30 0.41 -4.77 -9.86
C LEU A 30 0.20 -5.43 -8.50
N ILE A 31 -1.02 -5.34 -7.97
CA ILE A 31 -1.39 -5.98 -6.70
C ILE A 31 -2.33 -7.14 -7.03
N GLY A 32 -1.78 -8.35 -7.09
CA GLY A 32 -2.51 -9.59 -7.34
C GLY A 32 -2.96 -10.31 -6.06
N GLY A 33 -3.62 -11.46 -6.22
CA GLY A 33 -3.97 -12.38 -5.13
C GLY A 33 -5.46 -12.68 -5.00
N LYS A 34 -5.82 -13.58 -4.08
CA LYS A 34 -7.21 -13.99 -3.81
C LYS A 34 -8.05 -12.83 -3.27
N ASN A 35 -9.36 -12.85 -3.47
CA ASN A 35 -10.25 -11.83 -2.91
C ASN A 35 -10.26 -11.89 -1.38
N ASN A 36 -10.58 -10.76 -0.75
CA ASN A 36 -10.69 -10.60 0.70
C ASN A 36 -9.39 -10.78 1.52
N VAL A 37 -8.22 -10.88 0.88
CA VAL A 37 -6.92 -11.02 1.57
C VAL A 37 -6.25 -9.71 1.98
N GLY A 38 -6.90 -8.57 1.70
CA GLY A 38 -6.39 -7.24 2.09
C GLY A 38 -6.08 -6.28 0.94
N LYS A 39 -6.34 -6.63 -0.33
CA LYS A 39 -6.10 -5.70 -1.46
C LYS A 39 -6.82 -4.35 -1.28
N THR A 40 -8.09 -4.38 -0.90
CA THR A 40 -8.86 -3.15 -0.60
C THR A 40 -8.29 -2.41 0.61
N ALA A 41 -7.89 -3.14 1.66
CA ALA A 41 -7.26 -2.54 2.84
C ALA A 41 -5.96 -1.82 2.46
N PHE A 42 -5.14 -2.42 1.59
CA PHE A 42 -3.90 -1.83 1.13
C PHE A 42 -4.14 -0.51 0.37
N ILE A 43 -5.10 -0.48 -0.55
CA ILE A 43 -5.46 0.75 -1.28
C ILE A 43 -5.96 1.84 -0.32
N ILE A 44 -6.79 1.48 0.68
CA ILE A 44 -7.26 2.45 1.68
C ILE A 44 -6.09 3.05 2.46
N ARG A 45 -5.10 2.24 2.86
CA ARG A 45 -3.91 2.72 3.57
C ARG A 45 -3.10 3.70 2.71
N ILE A 46 -2.95 3.44 1.41
CA ILE A 46 -2.30 4.37 0.47
C ILE A 46 -3.04 5.71 0.45
N ILE A 47 -4.37 5.68 0.28
CA ILE A 47 -5.20 6.88 0.20
C ILE A 47 -5.10 7.70 1.50
N LEU A 48 -5.17 7.04 2.66
CA LEU A 48 -5.07 7.74 3.95
C LEU A 48 -3.71 8.40 4.19
N ASN A 49 -2.62 7.80 3.70
CA ASN A 49 -1.28 8.33 3.93
C ASN A 49 -0.86 9.43 2.92
N TYR A 50 -1.40 9.42 1.70
CA TYR A 50 -0.90 10.27 0.60
C TYR A 50 -1.99 11.05 -0.14
N GLY A 51 -3.26 10.79 0.14
CA GLY A 51 -4.42 11.45 -0.48
C GLY A 51 -5.23 12.33 0.48
N ALA A 52 -4.72 12.59 1.69
CA ALA A 52 -5.29 13.50 2.68
C ALA A 52 -4.57 14.86 2.65
#